data_AF-A0A1R1WZZ0-F1
#
_entry.id   AF-A0A1R1WZZ0-F1
#
_cell.length_a   1.000
_cell.length_b   1.000
_cell.length_c   1.000
_cell.angle_alpha   90.00
_cell.angle_beta   90.00
_cell.angle_gamma   90.00
#
_symmetry.space_group_name_H-M   'P 1'
#
loop_
_entity.id
_entity.type
_entity.pdbx_description
1 polymer ?
#
loop_
_entity_poly.entity_id
_entity_poly.type
_entity_poly.pdbx_seq_one_letter_code
_entity_poly.pdbx_strand_id
1 'polypeptide(L)'
;MKFLSLAVISAAVSSFVASQTFNSAAIYEALDEGDIIDDVLPESFAPITNLDVTYANRQMTFGNEYFPYNNETDTFPTVNYNSNANDLYTLALVDPDAPSRANPTRAQVVHFLSINIKGNDIQSGYSGNLTYLPTRPFVGCGRKRFVFVLARQAGVLANSVVPASRPGFNIANFAAQNQLTLIGANYFQAESTPGPQCIIPVASPSASASPAATASPSVSASPAATTSPSGSASTSSIGSSTSGSSSSSSSSAYKISSGFVKAFSVAAVISLISIVI
;
A
#
# COMPACT_ATOMS: atom_id res chain seq x y z
N MET A 1 -26.69 -59.88 -37.42
CA MET A 1 -26.78 -59.54 -35.99
C MET A 1 -26.13 -58.17 -35.84
N LYS A 2 -26.91 -57.19 -35.38
CA LYS A 2 -26.51 -55.79 -35.11
C LYS A 2 -25.69 -55.74 -33.80
N PHE A 3 -25.16 -54.56 -33.50
CA PHE A 3 -24.54 -54.05 -32.26
C PHE A 3 -23.03 -53.81 -32.40
N LEU A 4 -22.45 -52.66 -32.03
CA LEU A 4 -22.93 -51.31 -31.69
C LEU A 4 -21.64 -50.45 -31.73
N SER A 5 -21.69 -49.32 -32.40
CA SER A 5 -20.58 -48.34 -32.43
C SER A 5 -20.52 -47.63 -31.07
N LEU A 6 -19.37 -47.67 -30.40
CA LEU A 6 -19.10 -46.84 -29.22
C LEU A 6 -18.70 -45.43 -29.69
N ALA A 7 -19.63 -44.49 -29.58
CA ALA A 7 -19.31 -43.07 -29.69
C ALA A 7 -18.81 -42.59 -28.31
N VAL A 8 -17.53 -42.20 -28.27
CA VAL A 8 -16.93 -41.48 -27.13
C VAL A 8 -17.45 -40.04 -27.17
N ILE A 9 -18.37 -39.70 -26.27
CA ILE A 9 -18.84 -38.32 -26.09
C ILE A 9 -17.82 -37.60 -25.21
N SER A 10 -16.91 -36.86 -25.85
CA SER A 10 -16.03 -35.91 -25.17
C SER A 10 -16.87 -34.69 -24.76
N ALA A 11 -17.19 -34.58 -23.48
CA ALA A 11 -17.81 -33.38 -22.94
C ALA A 11 -16.74 -32.30 -22.74
N ALA A 12 -16.65 -31.37 -23.69
CA ALA A 12 -15.88 -30.15 -23.51
C ALA A 12 -16.59 -29.27 -22.46
N VAL A 13 -16.02 -29.21 -21.25
CA VAL A 13 -16.45 -28.28 -20.21
C VAL A 13 -15.92 -26.90 -20.62
N SER A 14 -16.77 -26.09 -21.27
CA SER A 14 -16.43 -24.71 -21.62
C SER A 14 -16.64 -23.85 -20.38
N SER A 15 -15.55 -23.42 -19.74
CA SER A 15 -15.58 -22.51 -18.60
C SER A 15 -16.11 -21.15 -19.06
N PHE A 16 -17.32 -20.79 -18.62
CA PHE A 16 -17.89 -19.46 -18.83
C PHE A 16 -17.16 -18.47 -17.91
N VAL A 17 -16.14 -17.79 -18.42
CA VAL A 17 -15.63 -16.57 -17.78
C VAL A 17 -16.62 -15.48 -18.15
N ALA A 18 -17.51 -15.12 -17.23
CA ALA A 18 -18.35 -13.94 -17.39
C ALA A 18 -17.42 -12.73 -17.46
N SER A 19 -17.20 -12.20 -18.67
CA SER A 19 -16.49 -10.95 -18.86
C SER A 19 -17.38 -9.85 -18.28
N GLN A 20 -17.00 -9.32 -17.11
CA GLN A 20 -17.73 -8.18 -16.52
C GLN A 20 -17.63 -7.02 -17.51
N THR A 21 -18.76 -6.60 -18.08
CA THR A 21 -18.80 -5.44 -18.97
C THR A 21 -18.39 -4.21 -18.17
N PHE A 22 -17.34 -3.52 -18.62
CA PHE A 22 -16.86 -2.30 -17.97
C PHE A 22 -17.96 -1.25 -17.89
N ASN A 23 -18.23 -0.76 -16.66
CA ASN A 23 -19.17 0.32 -16.39
C ASN A 23 -18.53 1.30 -15.41
N SER A 24 -18.00 2.41 -15.93
CA SER A 24 -17.30 3.43 -15.14
C SER A 24 -18.14 3.98 -13.98
N ALA A 25 -19.42 4.27 -14.23
CA ALA A 25 -20.31 4.83 -13.22
C ALA A 25 -20.58 3.84 -12.08
N ALA A 26 -20.85 2.57 -12.41
CA ALA A 26 -21.07 1.54 -11.40
C ALA A 26 -19.81 1.27 -10.56
N ILE A 27 -18.62 1.33 -11.16
CA ILE A 27 -17.35 1.22 -10.42
C ILE A 27 -17.18 2.39 -9.46
N TYR A 28 -17.42 3.62 -9.93
CA TYR A 28 -17.31 4.80 -9.10
C TYR A 28 -18.31 4.76 -7.93
N GLU A 29 -19.58 4.46 -8.20
CA GLU A 29 -20.64 4.32 -7.20
C GLU A 29 -20.27 3.25 -6.15
N ALA A 30 -19.79 2.09 -6.58
CA ALA A 30 -19.40 1.03 -5.65
C ALA A 30 -18.16 1.40 -4.80
N LEU A 31 -17.25 2.23 -5.32
CA LEU A 31 -16.12 2.77 -4.55
C LEU A 31 -16.57 3.86 -3.57
N ASP A 32 -17.54 4.68 -3.96
CA ASP A 32 -18.13 5.74 -3.15
C ASP A 32 -18.91 5.15 -1.97
N GLU A 33 -19.73 4.11 -2.20
CA GLU A 33 -20.41 3.34 -1.15
C GLU A 33 -19.46 2.73 -0.11
N GLY A 34 -18.20 2.47 -0.51
CA GLY A 34 -17.15 1.97 0.38
C GLY A 34 -16.33 3.05 1.09
N ASP A 35 -16.70 4.33 0.92
CA ASP A 35 -15.94 5.53 1.31
C ASP A 35 -14.51 5.53 0.74
N ILE A 36 -14.27 4.86 -0.40
CA ILE A 36 -12.94 4.74 -1.02
C ILE A 36 -12.59 6.03 -1.78
N ILE A 37 -13.59 6.68 -2.37
CA ILE A 37 -13.42 7.96 -3.05
C ILE A 37 -12.94 9.01 -2.06
N ASP A 38 -13.55 9.11 -0.89
CA ASP A 38 -13.17 10.13 0.10
C ASP A 38 -11.87 9.79 0.84
N ASP A 39 -11.66 8.53 1.22
CA ASP A 39 -10.54 8.15 2.10
C ASP A 39 -9.23 7.82 1.36
N VAL A 40 -9.30 7.46 0.08
CA VAL A 40 -8.15 6.87 -0.65
C VAL A 40 -7.85 7.55 -1.98
N LEU A 41 -8.88 7.77 -2.79
CA LEU A 41 -8.76 8.30 -4.15
C LEU A 41 -9.04 9.81 -4.14
N PRO A 42 -8.68 10.57 -5.20
CA PRO A 42 -9.18 11.92 -5.36
C PRO A 42 -10.61 11.90 -5.90
N GLU A 43 -11.45 12.90 -5.57
CA GLU A 43 -12.80 13.06 -6.14
C GLU A 43 -12.81 13.04 -7.68
N SER A 44 -11.73 13.52 -8.30
CA SER A 44 -11.54 13.54 -9.76
C SER A 44 -11.22 12.17 -10.36
N PHE A 45 -11.18 11.09 -9.57
CA PHE A 45 -10.92 9.75 -10.04
C PHE A 45 -12.01 9.31 -11.02
N ALA A 46 -11.60 8.86 -12.21
CA ALA A 46 -12.50 8.33 -13.22
C ALA A 46 -11.97 6.95 -13.66
N PRO A 47 -12.60 5.85 -13.24
CA PRO A 47 -12.16 4.52 -13.65
C PRO A 47 -12.38 4.36 -15.16
N ILE A 48 -11.38 3.83 -15.86
CA ILE A 48 -11.42 3.55 -17.31
C ILE A 48 -11.17 2.07 -17.64
N THR A 49 -10.91 1.24 -16.63
CA THR A 49 -10.71 -0.20 -16.78
C THR A 49 -11.22 -0.93 -15.55
N ASN A 50 -11.61 -2.20 -15.73
CA ASN A 50 -11.86 -3.10 -14.60
C ASN A 50 -10.52 -3.52 -13.98
N LEU A 51 -10.49 -3.63 -12.66
CA LEU A 51 -9.37 -4.20 -11.91
C LEU A 51 -9.84 -5.48 -11.22
N ASP A 52 -9.66 -6.60 -11.91
CA ASP A 52 -10.06 -7.91 -11.44
C ASP A 52 -9.02 -8.45 -10.46
N VAL A 53 -9.45 -8.75 -9.24
CA VAL A 53 -8.59 -9.32 -8.20
C VAL A 53 -9.22 -10.62 -7.72
N THR A 54 -8.42 -11.68 -7.68
CA THR A 54 -8.86 -13.01 -7.26
C THR A 54 -7.95 -13.56 -6.17
N TYR A 55 -8.54 -13.84 -5.01
CA TYR A 55 -7.89 -14.50 -3.88
C TYR A 55 -8.57 -15.85 -3.65
N ALA A 56 -7.79 -16.93 -3.52
CA ALA A 56 -8.33 -18.28 -3.24
C ALA A 56 -9.51 -18.68 -4.15
N ASN A 57 -9.45 -18.33 -5.44
CA ASN A 57 -10.52 -18.54 -6.44
C ASN A 57 -11.83 -17.77 -6.21
N ARG A 58 -11.83 -16.76 -5.33
CA ARG A 58 -12.94 -15.83 -5.11
C ARG A 58 -12.62 -14.50 -5.76
N GLN A 59 -13.57 -13.92 -6.48
CA GLN A 59 -13.38 -12.63 -7.16
C GLN A 59 -13.79 -11.49 -6.23
N MET A 60 -12.88 -10.54 -6.03
CA MET A 60 -13.16 -9.36 -5.21
C MET A 60 -14.07 -8.42 -6.00
N THR A 61 -15.22 -8.07 -5.42
CA THR A 61 -16.23 -7.22 -6.08
C THR A 61 -16.65 -6.10 -5.13
N PHE A 62 -15.86 -5.02 -5.07
CA PHE A 62 -16.19 -3.77 -4.37
C PHE A 62 -16.76 -3.98 -2.95
N GLY A 63 -15.93 -4.50 -2.05
CA GLY A 63 -16.29 -4.63 -0.64
C GLY A 63 -17.22 -5.80 -0.27
N ASN A 64 -17.81 -6.49 -1.25
CA ASN A 64 -18.68 -7.65 -1.02
C ASN A 64 -17.93 -8.86 -0.46
N GLU A 65 -16.66 -9.03 -0.83
CA GLU A 65 -15.87 -10.16 -0.34
C GLU A 65 -15.24 -9.84 1.02
N TYR A 66 -15.62 -10.65 1.98
CA TYR A 66 -15.11 -10.63 3.35
C TYR A 66 -14.32 -11.92 3.59
N PHE A 67 -13.11 -11.78 4.09
CA PHE A 67 -12.28 -12.90 4.56
C PHE A 67 -12.46 -13.04 6.08
N PRO A 68 -13.40 -13.88 6.55
CA PRO A 68 -13.45 -14.24 7.95
C PRO A 68 -12.27 -15.16 8.26
N TYR A 69 -11.43 -14.73 9.20
CA TYR A 69 -10.31 -15.52 9.72
C TYR A 69 -9.12 -15.63 8.74
N ASN A 70 -7.94 -15.74 9.34
CA ASN A 70 -6.63 -15.59 8.70
C ASN A 70 -6.33 -16.68 7.67
N ASN A 71 -5.41 -16.39 6.72
CA ASN A 71 -4.69 -17.28 5.78
C ASN A 71 -5.06 -17.18 4.28
N GLU A 72 -6.29 -16.82 3.93
CA GLU A 72 -6.71 -16.81 2.51
C GLU A 72 -6.06 -15.68 1.70
N THR A 73 -5.57 -14.65 2.40
CA THR A 73 -4.87 -13.49 1.81
C THR A 73 -3.35 -13.52 2.02
N ASP A 74 -2.78 -14.67 2.37
CA ASP A 74 -1.33 -14.81 2.62
C ASP A 74 -0.48 -14.71 1.38
N THR A 75 -1.05 -15.16 0.26
CA THR A 75 -0.39 -15.15 -1.03
C THR A 75 -0.90 -13.96 -1.82
N PHE A 76 -0.03 -13.35 -2.61
CA PHE A 76 -0.42 -12.29 -3.53
C PHE A 76 -1.52 -12.80 -4.48
N PRO A 77 -2.60 -12.04 -4.73
CA PRO A 77 -3.72 -12.50 -5.54
C PRO A 77 -3.36 -12.55 -7.02
N THR A 78 -4.21 -13.20 -7.80
CA THR A 78 -4.21 -12.95 -9.25
C THR A 78 -4.82 -11.59 -9.51
N VAL A 79 -4.14 -10.76 -10.29
CA VAL A 79 -4.60 -9.43 -10.68
C VAL A 79 -4.65 -9.36 -12.20
N ASN A 80 -5.77 -8.94 -12.75
CA ASN A 80 -5.96 -8.77 -14.18
C ASN A 80 -6.66 -7.44 -14.49
N TYR A 81 -6.24 -6.82 -15.59
CA TYR A 81 -6.83 -5.59 -16.09
C TYR A 81 -6.55 -5.46 -17.58
N ASN A 82 -7.41 -4.71 -18.29
CA ASN A 82 -7.14 -4.39 -19.69
C ASN A 82 -5.94 -3.43 -19.77
N SER A 83 -4.90 -3.85 -20.49
CA SER A 83 -3.63 -3.13 -20.60
C SER A 83 -3.12 -3.10 -22.04
N ASN A 84 -2.32 -2.09 -22.35
CA ASN A 84 -1.53 -2.05 -23.57
C ASN A 84 -0.14 -2.61 -23.26
N ALA A 85 0.33 -3.58 -24.06
CA ALA A 85 1.60 -4.25 -23.87
C ALA A 85 2.84 -3.33 -23.90
N ASN A 86 2.70 -2.14 -24.50
CA ASN A 86 3.78 -1.15 -24.59
C ASN A 86 3.74 -0.09 -23.49
N ASP A 87 2.66 -0.05 -22.70
CA ASP A 87 2.51 0.90 -21.59
C ASP A 87 3.13 0.37 -20.30
N LEU A 88 3.39 1.31 -19.39
CA LEU A 88 3.87 1.02 -18.05
C LEU A 88 2.79 1.36 -17.02
N TYR A 89 2.71 0.54 -15.99
CA TYR A 89 1.71 0.63 -14.93
C TYR A 89 2.34 0.60 -13.55
N THR A 90 1.64 1.21 -12.60
CA THR A 90 1.88 1.07 -11.17
C THR A 90 0.68 0.38 -10.54
N LEU A 91 0.92 -0.65 -9.73
CA LEU A 91 -0.11 -1.32 -8.93
C LEU A 91 0.21 -1.13 -7.45
N ALA A 92 -0.75 -0.61 -6.69
CA ALA A 92 -0.67 -0.46 -5.25
C ALA A 92 -1.79 -1.25 -4.55
N LEU A 93 -1.48 -1.78 -3.36
CA LEU A 93 -2.45 -2.27 -2.39
C LEU A 93 -2.27 -1.48 -1.10
N VAL A 94 -3.31 -0.77 -0.66
CA VAL A 94 -3.26 0.12 0.50
C VAL A 94 -4.34 -0.22 1.52
N ASP A 95 -4.02 0.05 2.78
CA ASP A 95 -4.90 -0.08 3.94
C ASP A 95 -5.14 1.31 4.55
N PRO A 96 -6.29 1.95 4.28
CA PRO A 96 -6.65 3.24 4.87
C PRO A 96 -7.12 3.13 6.31
N ASP A 97 -7.28 1.94 6.83
CA ASP A 97 -7.90 1.69 8.14
C ASP A 97 -6.85 1.31 9.18
N ALA A 98 -5.55 1.51 8.94
CA ALA A 98 -4.50 1.09 9.86
C ALA A 98 -4.36 2.02 11.07
N PRO A 99 -4.28 1.50 12.32
CA PRO A 99 -4.42 0.10 12.70
C PRO A 99 -5.86 -0.45 12.69
N SER A 100 -6.84 0.39 13.00
CA SER A 100 -8.28 0.10 12.91
C SER A 100 -9.03 1.26 12.27
N ARG A 101 -10.14 0.99 11.58
CA ARG A 101 -10.97 2.03 10.94
C ARG A 101 -11.47 3.10 11.93
N ALA A 102 -11.76 2.71 13.18
CA ALA A 102 -12.18 3.63 14.23
C ALA A 102 -11.07 4.59 14.71
N ASN A 103 -9.80 4.27 14.46
CA ASN A 103 -8.65 5.08 14.86
C ASN A 103 -7.47 4.86 13.90
N PRO A 104 -7.53 5.39 12.66
CA PRO A 104 -6.61 5.05 11.57
C PRO A 104 -5.29 5.85 11.61
N THR A 105 -4.60 5.85 12.76
CA THR A 105 -3.40 6.68 13.02
C THR A 105 -2.17 6.37 12.15
N ARG A 106 -2.18 5.25 11.42
CA ARG A 106 -1.08 4.81 10.55
C ARG A 106 -1.45 4.81 9.07
N ALA A 107 -2.66 5.24 8.74
CA ALA A 107 -3.19 5.24 7.39
C ALA A 107 -2.42 6.21 6.46
N GLN A 108 -2.28 5.91 5.17
CA GLN A 108 -2.50 4.59 4.57
C GLN A 108 -1.25 3.72 4.81
N VAL A 109 -1.43 2.43 5.09
CA VAL A 109 -0.32 1.47 5.08
C VAL A 109 -0.23 0.84 3.70
N VAL A 110 0.91 0.95 3.02
CA VAL A 110 1.13 0.26 1.75
C VAL A 110 1.51 -1.20 1.97
N HIS A 111 0.62 -2.10 1.56
CA HIS A 111 0.81 -3.55 1.62
C HIS A 111 1.62 -4.06 0.43
N PHE A 112 1.44 -3.45 -0.73
CA PHE A 112 2.20 -3.74 -1.93
C PHE A 112 2.29 -2.49 -2.80
N LEU A 113 3.45 -2.27 -3.41
CA LEU A 113 3.64 -1.28 -4.46
C LEU A 113 4.57 -1.87 -5.50
N SER A 114 4.18 -1.83 -6.77
CA SER A 114 5.05 -2.21 -7.86
C SER A 114 4.90 -1.20 -8.99
N ILE A 115 6.03 -0.57 -9.35
CA ILE A 115 6.12 0.41 -10.44
C ILE A 115 6.71 -0.25 -11.67
N ASN A 116 6.60 0.41 -12.83
CA ASN A 116 7.18 -0.04 -14.09
C ASN A 116 6.72 -1.44 -14.54
N ILE A 117 5.49 -1.83 -14.17
CA ILE A 117 4.86 -3.05 -14.69
C ILE A 117 4.63 -2.89 -16.18
N LYS A 118 5.15 -3.79 -17.00
CA LYS A 118 4.97 -3.78 -18.45
C LYS A 118 3.67 -4.50 -18.82
N GLY A 119 2.74 -3.80 -19.48
CA GLY A 119 1.42 -4.36 -19.80
C GLY A 119 0.72 -4.86 -18.55
N ASN A 120 0.37 -6.15 -18.51
CA ASN A 120 -0.21 -6.82 -17.34
C ASN A 120 0.76 -7.81 -16.66
N ASP A 121 2.04 -7.82 -17.03
CA ASP A 121 3.04 -8.70 -16.41
C ASP A 121 3.48 -8.13 -15.05
N ILE A 122 2.71 -8.41 -14.00
CA ILE A 122 2.96 -7.93 -12.63
C ILE A 122 4.40 -8.24 -12.16
N GLN A 123 4.99 -9.34 -12.62
CA GLN A 123 6.34 -9.77 -12.22
C GLN A 123 7.46 -8.91 -12.84
N SER A 124 7.17 -8.18 -13.90
CA SER A 124 8.13 -7.26 -14.54
C SER A 124 8.38 -5.98 -13.73
N GLY A 125 7.50 -5.66 -12.77
CA GLY A 125 7.58 -4.43 -12.00
C GLY A 125 8.67 -4.44 -10.91
N TYR A 126 8.89 -3.26 -10.34
CA TYR A 126 9.85 -3.04 -9.26
C TYR A 126 9.14 -2.63 -7.97
N SER A 127 9.39 -3.38 -6.88
CA SER A 127 8.77 -3.15 -5.57
C SER A 127 9.74 -2.74 -4.46
N GLY A 128 11.04 -2.59 -4.76
CA GLY A 128 12.07 -2.35 -3.74
C GLY A 128 11.98 -3.35 -2.59
N ASN A 129 11.93 -2.86 -1.35
CA ASN A 129 11.77 -3.68 -0.13
C ASN A 129 10.30 -3.88 0.28
N LEU A 130 9.35 -3.34 -0.48
CA LEU A 130 7.91 -3.45 -0.21
C LEU A 130 7.35 -4.73 -0.82
N THR A 131 7.85 -5.88 -0.36
CA THR A 131 7.25 -7.17 -0.68
C THR A 131 5.78 -7.22 -0.23
N TYR A 132 4.99 -8.11 -0.82
CA TYR A 132 3.58 -8.25 -0.43
C TYR A 132 3.45 -8.51 1.07
N LEU A 133 2.73 -7.61 1.75
CA LEU A 133 2.31 -7.78 3.14
C LEU A 133 0.89 -8.36 3.14
N PRO A 134 0.66 -9.55 3.73
CA PRO A 134 -0.67 -10.13 3.82
C PRO A 134 -1.68 -9.17 4.45
N THR A 135 -2.90 -9.15 3.91
CA THR A 135 -4.01 -8.30 4.37
C THR A 135 -4.71 -8.93 5.56
N ARG A 136 -3.96 -9.09 6.65
CA ARG A 136 -4.40 -9.69 7.91
C ARG A 136 -4.58 -8.62 8.97
N PRO A 137 -5.82 -8.20 9.27
CA PRO A 137 -6.08 -7.40 10.45
C PRO A 137 -5.67 -8.16 11.73
N PHE A 138 -5.38 -7.41 12.78
CA PHE A 138 -5.13 -8.00 14.10
C PHE A 138 -6.42 -8.19 14.89
N VAL A 139 -6.35 -9.04 15.92
CA VAL A 139 -7.48 -9.35 16.81
C VAL A 139 -8.07 -8.07 17.39
N GLY A 140 -9.39 -7.95 17.30
CA GLY A 140 -10.14 -6.81 17.83
C GLY A 140 -9.91 -5.47 17.12
N CYS A 141 -9.22 -5.43 15.97
CA CYS A 141 -9.09 -4.21 15.16
C CYS A 141 -10.27 -3.97 14.21
N GLY A 142 -11.25 -4.87 14.23
CA GLY A 142 -12.46 -4.81 13.42
C GLY A 142 -12.19 -5.07 11.94
N ARG A 143 -13.22 -4.83 11.15
CA ARG A 143 -13.19 -4.92 9.69
C ARG A 143 -12.43 -3.76 9.08
N LYS A 144 -11.55 -4.09 8.13
CA LYS A 144 -10.69 -3.14 7.41
C LYS A 144 -10.84 -3.31 5.91
N ARG A 145 -10.73 -2.20 5.19
CA ARG A 145 -10.71 -2.12 3.74
C ARG A 145 -9.28 -2.30 3.24
N PHE A 146 -9.14 -3.04 2.16
CA PHE A 146 -7.89 -3.19 1.43
C PHE A 146 -8.15 -2.84 -0.02
N VAL A 147 -7.48 -1.78 -0.49
CA VAL A 147 -7.79 -1.13 -1.75
C VAL A 147 -6.66 -1.37 -2.74
N PHE A 148 -6.99 -2.03 -3.84
CA PHE A 148 -6.13 -2.09 -5.01
C PHE A 148 -6.35 -0.85 -5.86
N VAL A 149 -5.26 -0.21 -6.26
CA VAL A 149 -5.26 0.96 -7.14
C VAL A 149 -4.28 0.73 -8.28
N LEU A 150 -4.77 0.87 -9.50
CA LEU A 150 -4.00 0.77 -10.73
C LEU A 150 -3.82 2.16 -11.34
N ALA A 151 -2.58 2.48 -11.68
CA ALA A 151 -2.24 3.72 -12.36
C ALA A 151 -1.46 3.45 -13.65
N ARG A 152 -1.73 4.25 -14.68
CA ARG A 152 -0.92 4.31 -15.90
C ARG A 152 0.22 5.33 -15.70
N GLN A 153 1.42 4.96 -16.12
CA GLN A 153 2.58 5.85 -16.06
C GLN A 153 2.78 6.58 -17.39
N ALA A 154 3.25 7.83 -17.33
CA ALA A 154 3.68 8.58 -18.51
C ALA A 154 5.03 8.09 -19.07
N GLY A 155 5.81 7.36 -18.27
CA GLY A 155 7.12 6.84 -18.63
C GLY A 155 7.70 5.95 -17.53
N VAL A 156 8.99 5.61 -17.67
CA VAL A 156 9.72 4.84 -16.65
C VAL A 156 9.92 5.71 -15.40
N LEU A 157 9.54 5.18 -14.24
CA LEU A 157 9.81 5.80 -12.95
C LEU A 157 11.15 5.34 -12.39
N ALA A 158 11.85 6.25 -11.69
CA ALA A 158 13.08 5.91 -10.98
C ALA A 158 12.77 5.02 -9.77
N ASN A 159 13.58 3.99 -9.54
CA ASN A 159 13.39 3.07 -8.40
C ASN A 159 13.36 3.77 -7.03
N SER A 160 13.99 4.94 -6.90
CA SER A 160 14.02 5.74 -5.68
C SER A 160 12.68 6.32 -5.26
N VAL A 161 11.65 6.29 -6.13
CA VAL A 161 10.30 6.78 -5.77
C VAL A 161 9.57 5.77 -4.89
N VAL A 162 9.95 4.49 -4.91
CA VAL A 162 9.35 3.47 -4.04
C VAL A 162 9.73 3.78 -2.58
N PRO A 163 8.76 4.00 -1.68
CA PRO A 163 9.07 4.41 -0.32
C PRO A 163 9.68 3.25 0.47
N ALA A 164 10.58 3.58 1.41
CA ALA A 164 11.17 2.60 2.31
C ALA A 164 10.25 2.19 3.48
N SER A 165 9.28 3.05 3.81
CA SER A 165 8.34 2.87 4.92
C SER A 165 6.94 2.55 4.41
N ARG A 166 6.20 1.71 5.13
CA ARG A 166 4.81 1.36 4.79
C ARG A 166 3.75 2.32 5.33
N PRO A 167 3.80 2.73 6.62
CA PRO A 167 2.79 3.63 7.19
C PRO A 167 2.93 5.05 6.68
N GLY A 168 1.81 5.78 6.65
CA GLY A 168 1.76 7.17 6.18
C GLY A 168 1.94 7.31 4.67
N PHE A 169 1.77 6.22 3.91
CA PHE A 169 1.67 6.29 2.47
C PHE A 169 0.36 6.99 2.07
N ASN A 170 0.33 7.59 0.89
CA ASN A 170 -0.88 8.16 0.31
C ASN A 170 -0.80 8.00 -1.22
N ILE A 171 -1.67 7.15 -1.78
CA ILE A 171 -1.64 6.81 -3.21
C ILE A 171 -1.98 8.00 -4.11
N ALA A 172 -2.89 8.89 -3.70
CA ALA A 172 -3.24 10.08 -4.46
C ALA A 172 -2.07 11.07 -4.56
N ASN A 173 -1.37 11.31 -3.45
CA ASN A 173 -0.17 12.14 -3.42
C ASN A 173 0.97 11.52 -4.22
N PHE A 174 1.16 10.19 -4.09
CA PHE A 174 2.16 9.46 -4.87
C PHE A 174 1.87 9.58 -6.38
N ALA A 175 0.61 9.46 -6.79
CA ALA A 175 0.20 9.64 -8.17
C ALA A 175 0.47 11.06 -8.68
N ALA A 176 0.09 12.08 -7.91
CA ALA A 176 0.33 13.48 -8.27
C ALA A 176 1.82 13.80 -8.43
N GLN A 177 2.67 13.35 -7.49
CA GLN A 177 4.11 13.61 -7.51
C GLN A 177 4.83 12.92 -8.67
N ASN A 178 4.35 11.76 -9.09
CA ASN A 178 4.97 10.94 -10.14
C ASN A 178 4.21 11.02 -11.48
N GLN A 179 3.27 11.96 -11.62
CA GLN A 179 2.50 12.19 -12.86
C GLN A 179 1.76 10.93 -13.34
N LEU A 180 1.18 10.19 -12.40
CA LEU A 180 0.43 8.97 -12.69
C LEU A 180 -1.03 9.30 -12.92
N THR A 181 -1.65 8.60 -13.87
CA THR A 181 -3.10 8.63 -14.05
C THR A 181 -3.69 7.42 -13.34
N LEU A 182 -4.50 7.62 -12.30
CA LEU A 182 -5.24 6.53 -11.66
C LEU A 182 -6.37 6.09 -12.61
N ILE A 183 -6.39 4.81 -12.99
CA ILE A 183 -7.25 4.31 -14.08
C ILE A 183 -8.18 3.17 -13.67
N GLY A 184 -7.94 2.53 -12.53
CA GLY A 184 -8.76 1.44 -12.03
C GLY A 184 -8.54 1.26 -10.54
N ALA A 185 -9.59 0.84 -9.84
CA ALA A 185 -9.52 0.50 -8.43
C ALA A 185 -10.52 -0.61 -8.14
N ASN A 186 -10.24 -1.38 -7.09
CA ASN A 186 -11.13 -2.38 -6.52
C ASN A 186 -10.76 -2.52 -5.05
N TYR A 187 -11.67 -3.00 -4.22
CA TYR A 187 -11.38 -3.23 -2.81
C TYR A 187 -12.14 -4.42 -2.27
N PHE A 188 -11.62 -4.95 -1.18
CA PHE A 188 -12.27 -6.00 -0.40
C PHE A 188 -12.12 -5.68 1.09
N GLN A 189 -12.80 -6.47 1.91
CA GLN A 189 -12.73 -6.32 3.36
C GLN A 189 -12.16 -7.57 4.01
N ALA A 190 -11.39 -7.39 5.06
CA ALA A 190 -10.98 -8.49 5.92
C ALA A 190 -11.10 -8.09 7.38
N GLU A 191 -11.23 -9.08 8.25
CA GLU A 191 -11.30 -8.91 9.70
C GLU A 191 -10.65 -10.11 10.37
N SER A 192 -10.09 -9.86 11.54
CA SER A 192 -9.54 -10.91 12.39
C SER A 192 -10.58 -11.43 13.36
N THR A 193 -10.20 -12.36 14.23
CA THR A 193 -11.06 -12.72 15.36
C THR A 193 -11.49 -11.46 16.13
N PRO A 194 -12.80 -11.28 16.41
CA PRO A 194 -13.27 -10.18 17.23
C PRO A 194 -12.61 -10.21 18.60
N GLY A 195 -12.38 -9.03 19.18
CA GLY A 195 -11.74 -8.89 20.47
C GLY A 195 -12.16 -7.59 21.13
N PRO A 196 -12.04 -7.48 22.45
CA PRO A 196 -12.48 -6.30 23.19
C PRO A 196 -11.62 -5.06 22.89
N GLN A 197 -10.40 -5.25 22.36
CA GLN A 197 -9.44 -4.20 22.03
C GLN A 197 -8.64 -4.60 20.79
N CYS A 198 -8.21 -3.61 20.00
CA CYS A 198 -7.30 -3.81 18.87
C CYS A 198 -5.88 -4.06 19.37
N ILE A 199 -5.41 -5.31 19.27
CA ILE A 199 -4.09 -5.72 19.76
C ILE A 199 -3.12 -5.76 18.59
N ILE A 200 -2.30 -4.72 18.44
CA ILE A 200 -1.19 -4.73 17.49
C ILE A 200 -0.01 -5.42 18.18
N PRO A 201 0.53 -6.54 17.64
CA PRO A 201 1.75 -7.12 18.16
C PRO A 201 2.87 -6.08 18.04
N VAL A 202 3.36 -5.57 19.17
CA VAL A 202 4.64 -4.87 19.17
C VAL A 202 5.70 -5.90 18.82
N ALA A 203 6.61 -5.55 17.90
CA ALA A 203 7.74 -6.43 17.60
C ALA A 203 8.46 -6.72 18.93
N SER A 204 8.45 -7.98 19.34
CA SER A 204 9.16 -8.40 20.55
C SER A 204 10.63 -8.00 20.38
N PRO A 205 11.25 -7.26 21.32
CA PRO A 205 12.68 -7.04 21.24
C PRO A 205 13.34 -8.42 21.30
N SER A 206 14.10 -8.73 20.25
CA SER A 206 15.14 -9.76 20.11
C SER A 206 15.24 -10.76 21.26
N ALA A 207 15.18 -12.06 20.92
CA ALA A 207 15.71 -13.13 21.74
C ALA A 207 17.17 -12.81 22.13
N SER A 208 17.33 -12.11 23.24
CA SER A 208 18.61 -11.77 23.83
C SER A 208 19.15 -13.02 24.50
N ALA A 209 20.24 -13.53 23.93
CA ALA A 209 21.31 -14.27 24.59
C ALA A 209 20.88 -15.26 25.70
N SER A 210 20.91 -16.53 25.32
CA SER A 210 21.11 -17.65 26.25
C SER A 210 22.20 -17.31 27.28
N PRO A 211 21.95 -17.43 28.60
CA PRO A 211 22.98 -17.17 29.60
C PRO A 211 23.97 -18.34 29.61
N ALA A 212 25.21 -18.04 29.21
CA ALA A 212 26.34 -18.94 29.39
C ALA A 212 26.60 -19.19 30.88
N ALA A 213 26.91 -20.44 31.19
CA ALA A 213 27.07 -20.98 32.52
C ALA A 213 28.24 -20.39 33.33
N THR A 214 27.93 -20.16 34.60
CA THR A 214 28.71 -20.33 35.84
C THR A 214 30.22 -20.66 35.73
N ALA A 215 31.06 -19.74 36.22
CA ALA A 215 32.29 -20.08 36.93
C ALA A 215 32.63 -18.99 37.97
N SER A 216 32.78 -19.43 39.22
CA SER A 216 33.09 -18.63 40.43
C SER A 216 34.59 -18.32 40.59
N PRO A 217 34.97 -17.42 41.53
CA PRO A 217 36.25 -16.69 41.52
C PRO A 217 37.30 -17.23 42.51
N SER A 218 38.56 -16.82 42.35
CA SER A 218 39.59 -16.93 43.40
C SER A 218 40.71 -15.88 43.25
N VAL A 219 40.79 -14.96 44.23
CA VAL A 219 41.95 -14.35 44.96
C VAL A 219 43.23 -13.97 44.16
N SER A 220 43.91 -12.82 44.33
CA SER A 220 44.51 -12.27 45.56
C SER A 220 45.24 -10.92 45.33
N ALA A 221 45.22 -10.05 46.34
CA ALA A 221 46.31 -9.22 46.92
C ALA A 221 47.03 -8.07 46.15
N SER A 222 46.99 -6.89 46.79
CA SER A 222 47.92 -5.73 46.77
C SER A 222 49.12 -5.98 47.75
N PRO A 223 50.15 -5.11 48.03
CA PRO A 223 50.27 -3.66 47.79
C PRO A 223 51.70 -3.04 47.47
N ALA A 224 51.69 -1.73 47.17
CA ALA A 224 52.62 -0.62 47.50
C ALA A 224 54.16 -0.62 47.16
N ALA A 225 54.62 0.49 46.55
CA ALA A 225 55.61 1.48 47.09
C ALA A 225 56.72 2.00 46.11
N THR A 226 56.66 3.32 45.86
CA THR A 226 57.75 4.35 45.86
C THR A 226 58.91 4.35 44.84
N THR A 227 59.01 5.39 43.98
CA THR A 227 60.07 6.45 43.93
C THR A 227 60.06 7.25 42.61
N SER A 228 60.21 8.58 42.70
CA SER A 228 60.41 9.60 41.63
C SER A 228 61.93 9.84 41.36
N PRO A 229 62.45 10.84 40.59
CA PRO A 229 61.82 11.93 39.78
C PRO A 229 62.54 12.28 38.42
N SER A 230 62.16 13.44 37.86
CA SER A 230 62.76 14.27 36.78
C SER A 230 62.27 14.00 35.34
N GLY A 231 61.90 14.97 34.52
CA GLY A 231 61.87 16.43 34.69
C GLY A 231 61.17 17.13 33.50
N SER A 232 61.02 18.46 33.65
CA SER A 232 60.76 19.49 32.62
C SER A 232 59.42 19.42 31.86
N ALA A 233 58.46 20.28 32.20
CA ALA A 233 58.30 21.68 31.74
C ALA A 233 57.36 21.73 30.51
N SER A 234 56.13 22.23 30.69
CA SER A 234 55.71 23.60 30.36
C SER A 234 55.25 23.70 28.88
N THR A 235 54.13 24.28 28.47
CA THR A 235 53.19 25.19 29.12
C THR A 235 51.91 25.27 28.26
N SER A 236 50.81 25.59 28.94
CA SER A 236 49.73 26.54 28.57
C SER A 236 48.98 26.36 27.25
N SER A 237 47.67 26.05 27.23
CA SER A 237 46.49 26.65 27.90
C SER A 237 45.82 27.74 27.06
N ILE A 238 44.57 27.49 26.64
CA ILE A 238 43.33 28.08 27.20
C ILE A 238 42.95 29.40 26.50
N GLY A 239 41.74 29.39 25.94
CA GLY A 239 41.01 30.58 25.50
C GLY A 239 39.53 30.25 25.48
N SER A 240 38.84 30.68 26.51
CA SER A 240 37.45 30.44 26.87
C SER A 240 36.45 31.37 26.16
N SER A 241 35.22 30.85 25.99
CA SER A 241 33.90 31.53 26.08
C SER A 241 33.62 32.80 25.26
N THR A 242 32.50 32.83 24.53
CA THR A 242 31.30 33.62 24.91
C THR A 242 30.14 33.46 23.92
N SER A 243 28.95 33.67 24.48
CA SER A 243 27.58 33.65 23.96
C SER A 243 27.25 34.69 22.89
N GLY A 244 26.23 34.41 22.06
CA GLY A 244 25.54 35.40 21.24
C GLY A 244 24.29 34.84 20.56
N SER A 245 23.14 35.10 21.15
CA SER A 245 21.79 34.89 20.60
C SER A 245 21.38 36.04 19.67
N SER A 246 20.69 35.77 18.56
CA SER A 246 19.67 36.68 18.00
C SER A 246 18.78 35.99 16.95
N SER A 247 17.55 36.47 16.92
CA SER A 247 16.33 36.01 16.25
C SER A 247 15.99 36.83 15.00
N SER A 248 15.28 36.23 14.04
CA SER A 248 14.25 36.83 13.14
C SER A 248 13.81 35.73 12.16
N SER A 249 12.55 35.31 11.96
CA SER A 249 11.23 35.94 11.92
C SER A 249 11.03 36.94 10.78
N SER A 250 10.58 36.44 9.62
CA SER A 250 9.71 37.20 8.72
C SER A 250 9.00 36.29 7.72
N SER A 251 7.74 36.02 8.03
CA SER A 251 6.68 35.52 7.17
C SER A 251 6.27 36.62 6.17
N SER A 252 6.02 36.24 4.92
CA SER A 252 5.39 37.11 3.92
C SER A 252 4.18 36.40 3.32
N ALA A 253 3.04 37.03 3.53
CA ALA A 253 1.71 36.59 3.13
C ALA A 253 1.51 36.71 1.61
N TYR A 254 0.95 35.66 1.00
CA TYR A 254 0.43 35.71 -0.36
C TYR A 254 -1.06 36.09 -0.34
N LYS A 255 -1.39 37.17 -1.06
CA LYS A 255 -2.77 37.64 -1.33
C LYS A 255 -3.51 36.63 -2.21
N ILE A 256 -4.72 36.23 -1.78
CA ILE A 256 -5.70 35.56 -2.64
C ILE A 256 -6.57 36.62 -3.32
N SER A 257 -6.59 36.59 -4.65
CA SER A 257 -7.47 37.39 -5.50
C SER A 257 -8.63 36.51 -5.95
N SER A 258 -9.84 36.89 -5.54
CA SER A 258 -11.12 36.34 -5.97
C SER A 258 -11.42 36.64 -7.44
N GLY A 259 -11.79 35.62 -8.22
CA GLY A 259 -12.17 35.76 -9.62
C GLY A 259 -13.27 34.77 -10.04
N PHE A 260 -14.49 35.29 -10.11
CA PHE A 260 -15.58 35.01 -11.05
C PHE A 260 -15.76 33.61 -11.70
N VAL A 261 -16.86 32.96 -11.30
CA VAL A 261 -17.97 32.37 -12.10
C VAL A 261 -17.66 31.89 -13.53
N LYS A 262 -17.93 30.60 -13.77
CA LYS A 262 -18.66 30.14 -14.97
C LYS A 262 -19.33 28.77 -14.71
N ALA A 263 -20.64 28.80 -14.57
CA ALA A 263 -21.49 27.62 -14.70
C ALA A 263 -21.48 27.16 -16.15
N PHE A 264 -21.18 25.89 -16.40
CA PHE A 264 -21.43 25.24 -17.67
C PHE A 264 -22.50 24.18 -17.48
N SER A 265 -23.67 24.48 -18.03
CA SER A 265 -24.72 23.51 -18.35
C SER A 265 -24.27 22.73 -19.58
N VAL A 266 -24.30 21.40 -19.53
CA VAL A 266 -24.24 20.57 -20.73
C VAL A 266 -25.43 19.62 -20.72
N ALA A 267 -26.29 19.86 -21.71
CA ALA A 267 -27.50 19.13 -22.00
C ALA A 267 -27.21 17.70 -22.46
N ALA A 268 -28.15 16.81 -22.12
CA ALA A 268 -28.23 15.44 -22.60
C ALA A 268 -28.34 15.38 -24.14
N VAL A 269 -27.58 14.47 -24.76
CA VAL A 269 -27.81 14.00 -26.12
C VAL A 269 -28.04 12.50 -26.05
N ILE A 270 -29.31 12.13 -26.08
CA ILE A 270 -29.77 10.76 -26.32
C ILE A 270 -29.69 10.54 -27.83
N SER A 271 -28.82 9.65 -28.29
CA SER A 271 -28.83 9.16 -29.67
C SER A 271 -29.21 7.69 -29.68
N LEU A 272 -30.44 7.42 -30.12
CA LEU A 272 -30.93 6.12 -30.54
C LEU A 272 -30.28 5.74 -31.88
N ILE A 273 -29.63 4.58 -31.94
CA ILE A 273 -29.43 3.88 -33.22
C ILE A 273 -29.93 2.45 -33.07
N SER A 274 -30.99 2.18 -33.82
CA SER A 274 -31.60 0.89 -34.08
C SER A 274 -30.81 0.12 -35.14
N ILE A 275 -30.78 -1.21 -34.98
CA ILE A 275 -30.83 -2.26 -36.02
C ILE A 275 -29.63 -2.36 -36.99
N VAL A 276 -29.02 -3.55 -37.07
CA VAL A 276 -28.89 -4.41 -38.28
C VAL A 276 -27.95 -5.60 -37.97
N ILE A 277 -28.49 -6.81 -38.25
CA ILE A 277 -27.94 -8.19 -38.19
C ILE A 277 -27.99 -8.88 -36.83
#